data_AF-A0A818TKD7-F1
#
_entry.id   AF-A0A818TKD7-F1
#
_cell.length_a   1.000
_cell.length_b   1.000
_cell.length_c   1.000
_cell.angle_alpha   90.00
_cell.angle_beta   90.00
_cell.angle_gamma   90.00
#
_symmetry.space_group_name_H-M   'P 1'
#
loop_
_entity.id
_entity.type
_entity.pdbx_description
1 polymer ?
#
loop_
_entity_poly.entity_id
_entity_poly.type
_entity_poly.pdbx_seq_one_letter_code
_entity_poly.pdbx_strand_id
1 'polypeptide(L)'
;MAHTFLILVVECCILIGSTRYLAALNHKADKKLTNDFFDSTHSGTSNSSLTTNENNIVIFETTRVRLRDGVELAVDYLVVSSIGRFPVILELTPYGRGPDRVNYRYEASYWRKHGYAFVIADCRGTGDSDGEMAFFSREGQDGYDLIEWIANQPWSNGRIGMRGSSYTGTNQWFIAREQPPHLSCITPSATIGRPMEDAPYRDGAFAVG
;
A
#
# COMPACT_ATOMS: atom_id res chain seq x y z
N MET A 1 -9.11 -20.59 18.72
CA MET A 1 -8.58 -19.29 18.24
C MET A 1 -8.38 -19.20 16.72
N ALA A 2 -8.36 -20.30 15.95
CA ALA A 2 -8.24 -20.26 14.48
C ALA A 2 -9.54 -19.85 13.72
N HIS A 3 -10.71 -19.96 14.35
CA HIS A 3 -12.00 -19.66 13.70
C HIS A 3 -12.29 -18.16 13.53
N THR A 4 -11.70 -17.30 14.35
CA THR A 4 -11.96 -15.84 14.32
C THR A 4 -11.19 -15.15 13.17
N PHE A 5 -10.04 -15.69 12.76
CA PHE A 5 -9.22 -15.14 11.67
C PHE A 5 -9.87 -15.30 10.28
N LEU A 6 -10.60 -16.41 10.07
CA LEU A 6 -11.24 -16.70 8.78
C LEU A 6 -12.45 -15.80 8.50
N ILE A 7 -13.14 -15.32 9.54
CA ILE A 7 -14.34 -14.49 9.41
C ILE A 7 -13.99 -13.06 8.96
N LEU A 8 -12.85 -12.49 9.39
CA LEU A 8 -12.44 -11.14 8.99
C LEU A 8 -12.00 -11.04 7.52
N VAL A 9 -11.49 -12.13 6.92
CA VAL A 9 -11.11 -12.16 5.49
C VAL A 9 -12.34 -12.05 4.58
N VAL A 10 -13.48 -12.61 4.99
CA VAL A 10 -14.69 -12.70 4.15
C VAL A 10 -15.51 -11.40 4.18
N GLU A 11 -15.70 -10.77 5.34
CA GLU A 11 -16.51 -9.54 5.43
C GLU A 11 -15.84 -8.32 4.76
N CYS A 12 -14.50 -8.27 4.72
CA CYS A 12 -13.78 -7.16 4.07
C CYS A 12 -13.83 -7.23 2.53
N CYS A 13 -13.84 -8.43 1.95
CA CYS A 13 -13.96 -8.63 0.49
C CYS A 13 -15.27 -8.08 -0.08
N ILE A 14 -16.35 -8.05 0.71
CA ILE A 14 -17.67 -7.56 0.26
C ILE A 14 -17.69 -6.03 0.16
N LEU A 15 -16.95 -5.32 1.02
CA LEU A 15 -16.91 -3.85 1.01
C LEU A 15 -15.92 -3.26 0.00
N ILE A 16 -14.81 -3.97 -0.28
CA ILE A 16 -13.73 -3.48 -1.16
C ILE A 16 -13.85 -4.05 -2.58
N GLY A 17 -14.47 -5.22 -2.75
CA GLY A 17 -14.56 -5.96 -4.01
C GLY A 17 -15.70 -5.58 -4.95
N SER A 18 -16.44 -4.48 -4.72
CA SER A 18 -17.50 -4.11 -5.65
C SER A 18 -16.91 -3.78 -7.03
N THR A 19 -17.44 -4.41 -8.07
CA THR A 19 -17.08 -4.28 -9.50
C THR A 19 -17.03 -2.83 -10.03
N ARG A 20 -17.46 -1.86 -9.23
CA ARG A 20 -17.34 -0.42 -9.51
C ARG A 20 -15.91 0.13 -9.37
N TYR A 21 -15.06 -0.45 -8.51
CA TYR A 21 -13.69 0.05 -8.31
C TYR A 21 -12.76 -0.31 -9.48
N LEU A 22 -12.82 -1.54 -9.99
CA LEU A 22 -12.08 -1.96 -11.20
C LEU A 22 -12.55 -1.22 -12.46
N ALA A 23 -13.84 -0.87 -12.52
CA ALA A 23 -14.37 -0.03 -13.60
C ALA A 23 -13.82 1.41 -13.54
N ALA A 24 -13.61 1.98 -12.33
CA ALA A 24 -13.07 3.33 -12.15
C ALA A 24 -11.59 3.45 -12.58
N LEU A 25 -10.79 2.39 -12.47
CA LEU A 25 -9.39 2.36 -12.94
C LEU A 25 -9.29 2.19 -14.47
N ASN A 26 -10.25 1.50 -15.11
CA ASN A 26 -10.25 1.25 -16.56
C ASN A 26 -10.98 2.35 -17.37
N HIS A 27 -11.86 3.14 -16.75
CA HIS A 27 -12.52 4.25 -17.43
C HIS A 27 -11.64 5.50 -17.41
N LYS A 28 -10.83 5.66 -18.47
CA LYS A 28 -10.22 6.93 -18.93
C LYS A 28 -9.63 7.82 -17.83
N ALA A 29 -8.31 7.91 -17.80
CA ALA A 29 -7.60 9.12 -17.36
C ALA A 29 -8.41 10.36 -17.78
N ASP A 30 -9.09 10.96 -16.81
CA ASP A 30 -10.04 12.02 -17.03
C ASP A 30 -9.22 13.25 -17.42
N LYS A 31 -9.22 13.56 -18.72
CA LYS A 31 -8.44 14.66 -19.32
C LYS A 31 -8.68 16.00 -18.64
N LYS A 32 -9.76 16.14 -17.89
CA LYS A 32 -10.09 17.34 -17.12
C LYS A 32 -9.18 17.54 -15.91
N LEU A 33 -8.84 16.46 -15.17
CA LEU A 33 -7.93 16.51 -14.01
C LEU A 33 -6.47 16.73 -14.42
N THR A 34 -6.07 16.27 -15.60
CA THR A 34 -4.72 16.54 -16.15
C THR A 34 -4.56 17.97 -16.67
N ASN A 35 -5.62 18.59 -17.19
CA ASN A 35 -5.54 19.93 -17.75
C ASN A 35 -5.52 21.03 -16.67
N ASP A 36 -6.25 20.84 -15.57
CA ASP A 36 -6.19 21.75 -14.41
C ASP A 36 -4.80 21.73 -13.72
N PHE A 37 -3.98 20.71 -14.00
CA PHE A 37 -2.62 20.56 -13.47
C PHE A 37 -1.55 21.22 -14.36
N PHE A 38 -1.69 21.11 -15.70
CA PHE A 38 -0.69 21.65 -16.66
C PHE A 38 -0.61 23.18 -16.72
N ASP A 39 -1.68 23.89 -16.34
CA ASP A 39 -1.69 25.37 -16.38
C ASP A 39 -0.92 26.01 -15.21
N SER A 40 -0.50 25.20 -14.22
CA SER A 40 0.20 25.68 -13.01
C SER A 40 1.72 25.62 -13.09
N THR A 41 2.30 25.04 -14.14
CA THR A 41 3.75 24.76 -14.22
C THR A 41 4.46 25.60 -15.28
N HIS A 42 4.33 26.93 -15.25
CA HIS A 42 5.26 27.85 -15.93
C HIS A 42 5.57 29.06 -15.04
N SER A 43 6.42 28.85 -14.03
CA SER A 43 7.45 29.80 -13.57
C SER A 43 8.22 29.17 -12.41
N GLY A 44 9.53 29.43 -12.38
CA GLY A 44 10.48 28.68 -11.58
C GLY A 44 10.47 28.98 -10.08
N THR A 45 11.17 28.10 -9.36
CA THR A 45 11.61 28.20 -7.95
C THR A 45 10.55 28.34 -6.86
N SER A 46 10.73 27.52 -5.81
CA SER A 46 10.16 27.59 -4.44
C SER A 46 8.88 26.81 -4.14
N ASN A 47 8.93 26.11 -2.97
CA ASN A 47 7.85 25.58 -2.14
C ASN A 47 6.42 25.71 -2.70
N SER A 48 5.88 24.65 -3.31
CA SER A 48 4.47 24.61 -3.68
C SER A 48 3.61 24.02 -2.56
N SER A 49 3.27 24.87 -1.59
CA SER A 49 2.13 24.66 -0.69
C SER A 49 0.85 24.72 -1.52
N LEU A 50 0.22 23.58 -1.78
CA LEU A 50 -1.10 23.54 -2.41
C LEU A 50 -2.15 24.01 -1.40
N THR A 51 -2.74 25.17 -1.66
CA THR A 51 -3.81 25.79 -0.85
C THR A 51 -5.15 25.10 -1.10
N THR A 52 -5.73 24.49 -0.06
CA THR A 52 -7.18 24.22 -0.01
C THR A 52 -7.66 24.42 1.43
N ASN A 53 -8.79 25.14 1.59
CA ASN A 53 -9.56 25.42 2.82
C ASN A 53 -8.89 25.05 4.15
N GLU A 54 -8.64 26.05 4.99
CA GLU A 54 -7.82 26.11 6.23
C GLU A 54 -7.92 24.97 7.27
N ASN A 55 -8.74 23.93 7.05
CA ASN A 55 -8.96 22.83 7.99
C ASN A 55 -8.52 21.43 7.49
N ASN A 56 -7.93 21.29 6.29
CA ASN A 56 -7.50 19.98 5.75
C ASN A 56 -6.13 20.05 5.07
N ILE A 57 -5.05 20.19 5.85
CA ILE A 57 -3.69 20.08 5.32
C ILE A 57 -3.47 18.61 4.93
N VAL A 58 -3.25 18.35 3.64
CA VAL A 58 -2.87 17.03 3.15
C VAL A 58 -1.35 16.97 3.11
N ILE A 59 -0.76 16.15 3.97
CA ILE A 59 0.68 15.95 4.02
C ILE A 59 1.00 14.70 3.21
N PHE A 60 1.89 14.87 2.23
CA PHE A 60 2.59 13.77 1.57
C PHE A 60 4.00 13.77 2.12
N GLU A 61 4.39 12.71 2.83
CA GLU A 61 5.75 12.55 3.30
C GLU A 61 6.37 11.30 2.70
N THR A 62 7.64 11.43 2.35
CA THR A 62 8.54 10.32 2.05
C THR A 62 9.44 10.13 3.25
N THR A 63 9.52 8.90 3.75
CA THR A 63 10.38 8.55 4.88
C THR A 63 11.09 7.21 4.67
N ARG A 64 12.01 6.94 5.59
CA ARG A 64 12.78 5.69 5.69
C ARG A 64 12.37 4.97 6.96
N VAL A 65 11.96 3.72 6.83
CA VAL A 65 11.56 2.87 7.96
C VAL A 65 12.61 1.80 8.18
N ARG A 66 13.32 1.91 9.30
CA ARG A 66 14.33 0.94 9.73
C ARG A 66 13.67 -0.33 10.26
N LEU A 67 14.02 -1.46 9.67
CA LEU A 67 13.57 -2.80 10.05
C LEU A 67 14.47 -3.42 11.13
N ARG A 68 14.06 -4.57 11.68
CA ARG A 68 14.75 -5.27 12.77
C ARG A 68 16.20 -5.66 12.48
N ASP A 69 16.53 -5.87 11.20
CA ASP A 69 17.85 -6.33 10.76
C ASP A 69 18.74 -5.20 10.23
N GLY A 70 18.29 -3.95 10.36
CA GLY A 70 19.08 -2.80 9.97
C GLY A 70 18.76 -2.25 8.58
N VAL A 71 18.00 -2.96 7.74
CA VAL A 71 17.61 -2.45 6.41
C VAL A 71 16.55 -1.36 6.54
N GLU A 72 16.59 -0.37 5.64
CA GLU A 72 15.59 0.69 5.58
C GLU A 72 14.69 0.54 4.36
N LEU A 73 13.38 0.46 4.59
CA LEU A 73 12.40 0.54 3.52
C LEU A 73 12.05 1.99 3.23
N ALA A 74 11.85 2.27 1.95
CA ALA A 74 11.36 3.54 1.48
C ALA A 74 9.82 3.54 1.50
N VAL A 75 9.24 4.53 2.16
CA VAL A 75 7.80 4.59 2.46
C VAL A 75 7.26 5.97 2.10
N ASP A 76 6.17 5.99 1.34
CA ASP A 76 5.34 7.19 1.16
C ASP A 76 4.03 7.02 1.91
N TYR A 77 3.61 8.09 2.57
CA TYR A 77 2.30 8.12 3.19
C TYR A 77 1.59 9.44 2.98
N LEU A 78 0.26 9.36 2.90
CA LEU A 78 -0.62 10.51 2.92
C LEU A 78 -1.35 10.55 4.25
N VAL A 79 -1.24 11.68 4.94
CA VAL A 79 -2.00 11.97 6.16
C VAL A 79 -2.76 13.27 5.99
N VAL A 80 -3.99 13.31 6.52
CA VAL A 80 -4.67 14.58 6.76
C VAL A 80 -4.19 15.10 8.11
N SER A 81 -3.50 16.22 8.09
CA SER A 81 -3.27 17.04 9.28
C SER A 81 -4.59 17.70 9.68
N SER A 82 -5.47 16.93 10.31
CA SER A 82 -6.50 17.46 11.21
C SER A 82 -6.91 16.43 12.27
N ILE A 83 -6.68 16.80 13.54
CA ILE A 83 -7.33 16.39 14.80
C ILE A 83 -7.77 14.91 14.94
N GLY A 84 -7.01 13.92 14.45
CA GLY A 84 -7.46 12.54 14.55
C GLY A 84 -6.43 11.46 14.26
N ARG A 85 -6.76 10.25 14.70
CA ARG A 85 -6.06 9.00 14.38
C ARG A 85 -6.93 8.18 13.44
N PHE A 86 -6.35 7.68 12.36
CA PHE A 86 -7.09 7.01 11.28
C PHE A 86 -6.72 5.54 11.18
N PRO A 87 -7.65 4.66 10.74
CA PRO A 87 -7.27 3.36 10.23
C PRO A 87 -6.42 3.53 8.98
N VAL A 88 -5.51 2.58 8.75
CA VAL A 88 -4.49 2.70 7.69
C VAL A 88 -4.67 1.61 6.66
N ILE A 89 -4.59 1.98 5.39
CA ILE A 89 -4.48 1.05 4.27
C ILE A 89 -3.02 0.99 3.83
N LEU A 90 -2.44 -0.21 3.88
CA LEU A 90 -1.05 -0.49 3.51
C LEU A 90 -0.97 -1.26 2.18
N GLU A 91 -0.04 -0.82 1.33
CA GLU A 91 0.46 -1.53 0.18
C GLU A 91 1.99 -1.71 0.26
N LEU A 92 2.47 -2.95 0.24
CA LEU A 92 3.90 -3.28 0.14
C LEU A 92 4.19 -3.86 -1.25
N THR A 93 4.91 -3.12 -2.09
CA THR A 93 5.03 -3.39 -3.53
C THR A 93 6.49 -3.52 -3.97
N PRO A 94 6.84 -4.49 -4.84
CA PRO A 94 8.15 -4.53 -5.47
C PRO A 94 8.18 -3.71 -6.78
N TYR A 95 7.08 -3.06 -7.15
CA TYR A 95 6.88 -2.42 -8.46
C TYR A 95 7.21 -0.92 -8.48
N GLY A 96 7.70 -0.38 -7.35
CA GLY A 96 7.99 1.03 -7.17
C GLY A 96 6.78 1.82 -6.63
N ARG A 97 7.01 2.63 -5.60
CA ARG A 97 6.05 3.55 -4.95
C ARG A 97 5.92 4.94 -5.61
N GLY A 98 6.73 5.23 -6.63
CA GLY A 98 6.89 6.57 -7.23
C GLY A 98 5.80 7.00 -8.24
N PRO A 99 5.85 8.29 -8.68
CA PRO A 99 4.82 8.92 -9.53
C PRO A 99 4.67 8.29 -10.93
N ASP A 100 5.64 7.48 -11.36
CA ASP A 100 5.74 7.00 -12.74
C ASP A 100 4.97 5.70 -13.02
N ARG A 101 4.45 4.99 -12.01
CA ARG A 101 3.87 3.64 -12.22
C ARG A 101 2.55 3.34 -11.53
N VAL A 102 2.24 4.02 -10.43
CA VAL A 102 0.92 3.95 -9.79
C VAL A 102 0.57 5.38 -9.43
N ASN A 103 -0.65 5.80 -9.75
CA ASN A 103 -1.13 7.10 -9.30
C ASN A 103 -1.43 7.00 -7.80
N TYR A 104 -0.42 6.72 -6.97
CA TYR A 104 -0.55 6.51 -5.52
C TYR A 104 -1.18 7.75 -4.87
N ARG A 105 -0.99 8.93 -5.46
CA ARG A 105 -1.66 10.18 -5.10
C ARG A 105 -3.18 10.11 -5.31
N TYR A 106 -3.63 9.46 -6.38
CA TYR A 106 -5.05 9.18 -6.61
C TYR A 106 -5.60 8.18 -5.58
N GLU A 107 -4.89 7.07 -5.35
CA GLU A 107 -5.28 6.07 -4.34
C GLU A 107 -5.36 6.68 -2.94
N ALA A 108 -4.31 7.39 -2.55
CA ALA A 108 -4.26 8.10 -1.29
C ALA A 108 -5.38 9.12 -1.17
N SER A 109 -5.72 9.83 -2.24
CA SER A 109 -6.88 10.73 -2.27
C SER A 109 -8.22 9.99 -2.13
N TYR A 110 -8.35 8.80 -2.72
CA TYR A 110 -9.54 7.95 -2.60
C TYR A 110 -9.72 7.49 -1.15
N TRP A 111 -8.70 6.88 -0.55
CA TRP A 111 -8.75 6.38 0.83
C TRP A 111 -8.98 7.50 1.84
N ARG A 112 -8.34 8.66 1.62
CA ARG A 112 -8.56 9.88 2.41
C ARG A 112 -10.04 10.29 2.43
N LYS A 113 -10.69 10.33 1.27
CA LYS A 113 -12.12 10.70 1.17
C LYS A 113 -13.04 9.74 1.94
N HIS A 114 -12.56 8.54 2.25
CA HIS A 114 -13.27 7.52 3.02
C HIS A 114 -12.78 7.41 4.48
N GLY A 115 -11.93 8.32 4.96
CA GLY A 115 -11.49 8.36 6.35
C GLY A 115 -10.34 7.42 6.69
N TYR A 116 -9.53 7.02 5.71
CA TYR A 116 -8.34 6.19 5.90
C TYR A 116 -7.06 6.97 5.60
N ALA A 117 -6.00 6.70 6.35
CA ALA A 117 -4.64 7.00 5.91
C ALA A 117 -4.20 5.96 4.88
N PHE A 118 -3.33 6.35 3.95
CA PHE A 118 -2.77 5.44 2.96
C PHE A 118 -1.25 5.44 3.04
N VAL A 119 -0.68 4.24 3.09
CA VAL A 119 0.77 4.01 3.15
C VAL A 119 1.14 3.06 2.01
N ILE A 120 2.17 3.42 1.27
CA ILE A 120 2.79 2.56 0.26
C ILE A 120 4.28 2.46 0.54
N ALA A 121 4.84 1.25 0.44
CA ALA A 121 6.24 1.00 0.67
C ALA A 121 6.84 0.15 -0.45
N ASP A 122 8.09 0.43 -0.79
CA ASP A 122 8.88 -0.42 -1.66
C ASP A 122 9.37 -1.64 -0.88
N CYS A 123 9.25 -2.84 -1.46
CA CYS A 123 9.87 -4.04 -0.91
C CYS A 123 11.38 -3.87 -0.77
N ARG A 124 11.98 -4.59 0.17
CA ARG A 124 13.44 -4.70 0.31
C ARG A 124 14.12 -4.97 -1.04
N GLY A 125 15.18 -4.21 -1.33
CA GLY A 125 15.94 -4.30 -2.58
C GLY A 125 15.19 -3.87 -3.85
N THR A 126 14.10 -3.10 -3.71
CA THR A 126 13.35 -2.53 -4.84
C THR A 126 13.10 -1.05 -4.66
N GLY A 127 12.86 -0.34 -5.78
CA GLY A 127 12.62 1.10 -5.76
C GLY A 127 13.76 1.81 -5.05
N ASP A 128 13.42 2.56 -4.01
CA ASP A 128 14.41 3.26 -3.19
C ASP A 128 14.82 2.48 -1.93
N SER A 129 14.19 1.34 -1.61
CA SER A 129 14.48 0.55 -0.40
C SER A 129 15.87 -0.11 -0.45
N ASP A 130 16.54 -0.17 0.70
CA ASP A 130 17.84 -0.83 0.82
C ASP A 130 17.72 -2.36 0.75
N GLY A 131 18.88 -3.03 0.73
CA GLY A 131 19.00 -4.48 0.80
C GLY A 131 18.94 -5.15 -0.58
N GLU A 132 18.71 -6.47 -0.57
CA GLU A 132 18.64 -7.29 -1.76
C GLU A 132 17.26 -7.93 -1.90
N MET A 133 16.72 -7.91 -3.12
CA MET A 133 15.46 -8.56 -3.42
C MET A 133 15.66 -10.07 -3.47
N ALA A 134 14.93 -10.78 -2.62
CA ALA A 134 14.83 -12.23 -2.64
C ALA A 134 13.35 -12.62 -2.50
N PHE A 135 12.74 -13.05 -3.61
CA PHE A 135 11.29 -13.15 -3.73
C PHE A 135 10.65 -13.99 -2.62
N PHE A 136 9.67 -13.41 -1.93
CA PHE A 136 8.87 -14.02 -0.87
C PHE A 136 9.65 -14.59 0.32
N SER A 137 10.92 -14.19 0.48
CA SER A 137 11.80 -14.72 1.53
C SER A 137 11.71 -13.93 2.84
N ARG A 138 11.46 -12.61 2.76
CA ARG A 138 11.51 -11.68 3.90
C ARG A 138 10.27 -10.81 4.05
N GLU A 139 9.39 -10.80 3.05
CA GLU A 139 8.21 -9.93 3.01
C GLU A 139 7.29 -10.12 4.22
N GLY A 140 7.21 -11.32 4.77
CA GLY A 140 6.49 -11.56 6.02
C GLY A 140 7.05 -10.71 7.17
N GLN A 141 8.33 -10.86 7.45
CA GLN A 141 9.02 -10.18 8.56
C GLN A 141 9.14 -8.68 8.32
N ASP A 142 9.46 -8.27 7.09
CA ASP A 142 9.54 -6.87 6.69
C ASP A 142 8.18 -6.18 6.82
N GLY A 143 7.11 -6.85 6.39
CA GLY A 143 5.75 -6.34 6.55
C GLY A 143 5.26 -6.32 7.99
N TYR A 144 5.69 -7.27 8.84
CA TYR A 144 5.46 -7.20 10.30
C TYR A 144 6.06 -5.92 10.86
N ASP A 145 7.35 -5.67 10.62
CA ASP A 145 8.07 -4.51 11.15
C ASP A 145 7.44 -3.21 10.66
N LEU A 146 7.05 -3.17 9.37
CA LEU A 146 6.38 -2.03 8.79
C LEU A 146 4.99 -1.78 9.42
N ILE A 147 4.17 -2.81 9.63
CA ILE A 147 2.86 -2.67 10.27
C ILE A 147 2.99 -2.14 11.69
N GLU A 148 3.94 -2.66 12.47
CA GLU A 148 4.16 -2.21 13.85
C GLU A 148 4.73 -0.78 13.89
N TRP A 149 5.57 -0.40 12.92
CA TRP A 149 5.99 0.98 12.76
C TRP A 149 4.81 1.90 12.45
N ILE A 150 3.93 1.53 11.50
CA ILE A 150 2.72 2.29 11.13
C ILE A 150 1.79 2.46 12.32
N ALA A 151 1.57 1.40 13.11
CA ALA A 151 0.69 1.42 14.28
C ALA A 151 1.12 2.46 15.34
N ASN A 152 2.42 2.71 15.45
CA ASN A 152 2.99 3.66 16.42
C ASN A 152 3.01 5.11 15.93
N GLN A 153 2.58 5.39 14.70
CA GLN A 153 2.57 6.76 14.19
C GLN A 153 1.46 7.58 14.85
N PRO A 154 1.68 8.89 15.13
CA PRO A 154 0.72 9.72 15.86
C PRO A 154 -0.63 9.90 15.14
N TRP A 155 -0.66 9.65 13.84
CA TRP A 155 -1.83 9.70 12.97
C TRP A 155 -2.53 8.35 12.77
N SER A 156 -1.96 7.24 13.24
CA SER A 156 -2.55 5.91 13.14
C SER A 156 -3.40 5.60 14.38
N ASN A 157 -4.55 4.95 14.20
CA ASN A 157 -5.35 4.42 15.30
C ASN A 157 -4.99 2.97 15.68
N GLY A 158 -3.92 2.43 15.10
CA GLY A 158 -3.45 1.06 15.36
C GLY A 158 -4.21 -0.03 14.59
N ARG A 159 -5.14 0.33 13.69
CA ARG A 159 -5.84 -0.65 12.83
C ARG A 159 -5.33 -0.54 11.40
N ILE A 160 -4.57 -1.55 10.97
CA ILE A 160 -3.99 -1.59 9.62
C ILE A 160 -4.70 -2.66 8.79
N GLY A 161 -5.20 -2.26 7.62
CA GLY A 161 -5.68 -3.16 6.58
C GLY A 161 -4.68 -3.20 5.43
N MET A 162 -4.52 -4.34 4.78
CA MET A 162 -3.69 -4.46 3.58
C MET A 162 -4.54 -4.62 2.32
N ARG A 163 -4.01 -4.12 1.19
CA ARG A 163 -4.62 -4.30 -0.13
C ARG A 163 -3.59 -4.63 -1.20
N GLY A 164 -4.05 -5.29 -2.26
CA GLY A 164 -3.34 -5.34 -3.53
C GLY A 164 -3.44 -6.62 -4.30
N SER A 165 -2.86 -6.57 -5.50
CA SER A 165 -2.92 -7.65 -6.46
C SER A 165 -1.54 -8.26 -6.74
N SER A 166 -1.50 -9.47 -7.29
CA SER A 166 -0.26 -10.12 -7.75
C SER A 166 0.74 -10.29 -6.61
N TYR A 167 1.96 -9.76 -6.73
CA TYR A 167 2.98 -9.83 -5.68
C TYR A 167 2.53 -9.11 -4.41
N THR A 168 2.00 -7.90 -4.54
CA THR A 168 1.44 -7.13 -3.42
C THR A 168 0.29 -7.89 -2.74
N GLY A 169 -0.53 -8.59 -3.52
CA GLY A 169 -1.59 -9.46 -2.99
C GLY A 169 -1.00 -10.64 -2.22
N THR A 170 0.00 -11.31 -2.79
CA THR A 170 0.66 -12.48 -2.21
C THR A 170 1.38 -12.12 -0.91
N ASN A 171 2.04 -10.97 -0.85
CA ASN A 171 2.71 -10.44 0.35
C ASN A 171 1.80 -10.45 1.58
N GLN A 172 0.51 -10.13 1.42
CA GLN A 172 -0.44 -10.09 2.52
C GLN A 172 -0.57 -11.44 3.23
N TRP A 173 -0.51 -12.54 2.49
CA TRP A 173 -0.52 -13.89 3.10
C TRP A 173 0.77 -14.16 3.88
N PHE A 174 1.93 -13.77 3.34
CA PHE A 174 3.21 -13.93 4.04
C PHE A 174 3.24 -13.13 5.34
N ILE A 175 2.74 -11.90 5.31
CA ILE A 175 2.70 -10.99 6.44
C ILE A 175 1.68 -11.45 7.49
N ALA A 176 0.48 -11.87 7.07
CA ALA A 176 -0.53 -12.39 8.00
C ALA A 176 -0.05 -13.63 8.77
N ARG A 177 0.84 -14.45 8.19
CA ARG A 177 1.44 -15.60 8.88
C ARG A 177 2.38 -15.21 10.02
N GLU A 178 2.98 -14.01 9.98
CA GLU A 178 3.79 -13.47 11.09
C GLU A 178 2.93 -12.93 12.23
N GLN A 179 1.59 -12.90 12.06
CA GLN A 179 0.62 -12.43 13.06
C GLN A 179 0.92 -11.05 13.67
N PRO A 180 1.12 -9.98 12.87
CA PRO A 180 1.29 -8.64 13.42
C PRO A 180 0.04 -8.24 14.23
N PRO A 181 0.18 -7.83 15.50
CA PRO A 181 -0.98 -7.56 16.37
C PRO A 181 -1.87 -6.41 15.87
N HIS A 182 -1.32 -5.48 15.08
CA HIS A 182 -2.07 -4.35 14.52
C HIS A 182 -2.65 -4.62 13.12
N LEU A 183 -2.41 -5.81 12.53
CA LEU A 183 -3.02 -6.21 11.27
C LEU A 183 -4.49 -6.60 11.51
N SER A 184 -5.40 -5.72 11.11
CA SER A 184 -6.84 -5.93 11.22
C SER A 184 -7.40 -6.77 10.08
N CYS A 185 -7.00 -6.54 8.83
CA CYS A 185 -7.55 -7.30 7.70
C CYS A 185 -6.60 -7.33 6.49
N ILE A 186 -6.81 -8.31 5.63
CA ILE A 186 -6.14 -8.42 4.33
C ILE A 186 -7.19 -8.51 3.22
N THR A 187 -6.91 -7.89 2.07
CA THR A 187 -7.68 -8.03 0.83
C THR A 187 -6.76 -8.46 -0.31
N PRO A 188 -6.31 -9.73 -0.29
CA PRO A 188 -5.45 -10.29 -1.33
C PRO A 188 -6.24 -10.51 -2.64
N SER A 189 -5.71 -10.02 -3.76
CA SER A 189 -6.27 -10.24 -5.10
C SER A 189 -5.23 -10.83 -6.05
N ALA A 190 -5.65 -11.64 -7.03
CA ALA A 190 -4.79 -12.26 -8.04
C ALA A 190 -3.49 -12.86 -7.45
N THR A 191 -3.62 -13.53 -6.30
CA THR A 191 -2.47 -14.02 -5.54
C THR A 191 -2.04 -15.40 -5.99
N ILE A 192 -0.83 -15.77 -5.60
CA ILE A 192 -0.36 -17.14 -5.72
C ILE A 192 -0.33 -17.82 -4.36
N GLY A 193 -0.79 -19.07 -4.28
CA GLY A 193 -0.86 -19.81 -3.02
C GLY A 193 0.52 -20.29 -2.56
N ARG A 194 1.19 -21.07 -3.41
CA ARG A 194 2.55 -21.57 -3.16
C ARG A 194 3.49 -20.99 -4.20
N PRO A 195 4.06 -19.79 -3.98
CA PRO A 195 4.86 -19.12 -5.01
C PRO A 195 6.03 -19.95 -5.55
N MET A 196 6.65 -20.79 -4.72
CA MET A 196 7.75 -21.65 -5.15
C MET A 196 7.33 -22.87 -5.97
N GLU A 197 6.05 -23.24 -5.94
CA GLU A 197 5.51 -24.40 -6.66
C GLU A 197 4.64 -23.93 -7.83
N ASP A 198 3.68 -23.05 -7.57
CA ASP A 198 2.64 -22.67 -8.50
C ASP A 198 3.09 -21.59 -9.53
N ALA A 199 4.16 -20.82 -9.25
CA ALA A 199 4.66 -19.82 -10.22
C ALA A 199 5.56 -20.46 -11.27
N PRO A 200 6.62 -21.20 -10.89
CA PRO A 200 7.50 -21.81 -11.88
C PRO A 200 6.92 -23.07 -12.50
N TYR A 201 5.92 -23.72 -11.88
CA TYR A 201 5.35 -24.97 -12.39
C TYR A 201 3.82 -24.95 -12.45
N ARG A 202 3.28 -25.71 -13.40
CA ARG A 202 1.88 -26.15 -13.43
C ARG A 202 1.86 -27.66 -13.51
N ASP A 203 1.31 -28.31 -12.48
CA ASP A 203 1.23 -29.77 -12.40
C ASP A 203 2.58 -30.49 -12.62
N GLY A 204 3.68 -29.87 -12.14
CA GLY A 204 5.03 -30.39 -12.28
C GLY A 204 5.73 -30.06 -13.61
N ALA A 205 5.04 -29.46 -14.57
CA ALA A 205 5.65 -28.93 -15.79
C ALA A 205 6.14 -27.50 -15.57
N PHE A 206 7.39 -27.19 -15.94
CA PHE A 206 7.93 -25.84 -15.85
C PHE A 206 7.14 -24.91 -16.78
N ALA A 207 6.58 -23.85 -16.22
CA ALA A 207 5.81 -22.85 -16.94
C ALA A 207 6.77 -21.89 -17.67
N VAL A 208 7.16 -22.26 -18.89
CA VAL A 208 7.65 -21.30 -19.89
C VAL A 208 6.44 -20.53 -20.43
N GLY A 209 6.47 -19.21 -20.26
CA GLY A 209 5.34 -18.29 -20.50
C GLY A 209 4.63 -18.43 -21.84
#